data_AF-A0A4Y2MIE6-F1
#
_entry.id   AF-A0A4Y2MIE6-F1
#
_cell.length_a   1.000
_cell.length_b   1.000
_cell.length_c   1.000
_cell.angle_alpha   90.00
_cell.angle_beta   90.00
_cell.angle_gamma   90.00
#
_symmetry.space_group_name_H-M   'P 1'
#
loop_
_entity.id
_entity.type
_entity.pdbx_description
1 polymer ?
#
loop_
_entity_poly.entity_id
_entity_poly.type
_entity_poly.pdbx_seq_one_letter_code
_entity_poly.pdbx_strand_id
1 'polypeptide(L)'
;MIQNFTQYNGAYGCAFCEQKGEAAEKCRGTRRIYDVVKGSLPQLSFHDQTVEDASVATEKNNPFKGVKGPSLLMKLYPHFDFISGFVADFMHAVLLGVRRQIVNIWIETSKLTYSQNGKSVKKLNERIHHLKVPSETVRRLRSTKDVTF
;
A
#
# COMPACT_ATOMS: atom_id res chain seq x y z
N MET A 1 7.59 2.10 14.94
CA MET A 1 6.70 1.15 14.23
C MET A 1 7.21 -0.26 14.50
N ILE A 2 6.33 -1.20 14.84
CA ILE A 2 6.69 -2.56 15.30
C ILE A 2 7.42 -3.41 14.24
N GLN A 3 7.20 -3.12 12.96
CA GLN A 3 7.88 -3.76 11.83
C GLN A 3 9.37 -3.35 11.69
N ASN A 4 9.82 -2.32 12.40
CA ASN A 4 11.18 -1.80 12.27
C ASN A 4 11.58 -1.38 10.83
N PHE A 5 10.61 -0.97 10.00
CA PHE A 5 10.88 -0.33 8.71
C PHE A 5 11.12 1.19 8.85
N THR A 6 11.67 1.78 7.79
CA THR A 6 11.68 3.23 7.56
C THR A 6 10.26 3.75 7.34
N GLN A 7 10.05 5.04 7.56
CA GLN A 7 8.74 5.66 7.38
C GLN A 7 8.41 5.87 5.89
N TYR A 8 7.17 6.25 5.60
CA TYR A 8 6.66 6.48 4.24
C TYR A 8 7.47 7.51 3.40
N ASN A 9 8.25 8.38 4.05
CA ASN A 9 9.12 9.37 3.43
C ASN A 9 10.54 8.84 3.11
N GLY A 10 10.86 7.61 3.52
CA GLY A 10 12.09 6.93 3.16
C GLY A 10 12.18 6.61 1.67
N ALA A 11 13.39 6.37 1.16
CA ALA A 11 13.58 5.93 -0.21
C ALA A 11 12.96 4.54 -0.46
N TYR A 12 12.81 3.71 0.57
CA TYR A 12 12.11 2.41 0.52
C TYR A 12 11.04 2.41 1.61
N GLY A 13 9.98 3.21 1.41
CA GLY A 13 8.95 3.41 2.42
C GLY A 13 7.84 2.35 2.42
N CYS A 14 7.83 1.44 1.45
CA CYS A 14 6.86 0.36 1.35
C CYS A 14 7.41 -0.91 2.02
N ALA A 15 6.60 -1.57 2.85
CA ALA A 15 6.96 -2.87 3.43
C ALA A 15 6.64 -4.05 2.48
N PHE A 16 5.80 -3.83 1.46
CA PHE A 16 5.34 -4.89 0.56
C PHE A 16 6.17 -5.02 -0.73
N CYS A 17 6.95 -4.01 -1.08
CA CYS A 17 7.77 -4.02 -2.28
C CYS A 17 9.09 -3.26 -2.08
N GLU A 18 10.09 -3.64 -2.87
CA GLU A 18 11.44 -3.08 -2.81
C GLU A 18 11.60 -1.86 -3.74
N GLN A 19 10.50 -1.20 -4.10
CA GLN A 19 10.56 -0.05 -5.00
C GLN A 19 11.26 1.12 -4.34
N LYS A 20 12.34 1.60 -4.96
CA LYS A 20 13.01 2.83 -4.55
C LYS A 20 12.21 4.05 -5.04
N GLY A 21 11.79 4.90 -4.12
CA GLY A 21 11.15 6.18 -4.38
C GLY A 21 12.17 7.28 -4.69
N GLU A 22 11.91 8.03 -5.75
CA GLU A 22 12.69 9.19 -6.14
C GLU A 22 12.25 10.42 -5.35
N ALA A 23 13.21 11.27 -5.00
CA ALA A 23 12.93 12.56 -4.41
C ALA A 23 12.53 13.53 -5.51
N ALA A 24 11.34 14.12 -5.41
CA ALA A 24 10.87 15.13 -6.34
C ALA A 24 10.45 16.39 -5.59
N GLU A 25 10.79 17.55 -6.13
CA GLU A 25 10.34 18.82 -5.59
C GLU A 25 8.84 19.01 -5.86
N LYS A 26 8.10 19.41 -4.83
CA LYS A 26 6.68 19.74 -4.95
C LYS A 26 6.35 20.94 -4.07
N CYS A 27 6.13 22.09 -4.71
CA CYS A 27 5.87 23.38 -4.05
C CYS A 27 7.00 23.72 -3.05
N ARG A 28 6.67 23.92 -1.76
CA ARG A 28 7.64 24.23 -0.69
C ARG A 28 8.13 22.97 0.03
N GLY A 29 8.71 22.03 -0.70
CA GLY A 29 9.31 20.84 -0.10
C GLY A 29 9.57 19.70 -1.08
N THR A 30 10.17 18.62 -0.56
CA THR A 30 10.47 17.41 -1.32
C THR A 30 9.51 16.30 -0.93
N ARG A 31 9.03 15.52 -1.91
CA ARG A 31 8.22 14.33 -1.69
C ARG A 31 8.88 13.11 -2.33
N ARG A 32 8.56 11.93 -1.81
CA ARG A 32 8.88 10.66 -2.47
C ARG A 32 7.83 10.36 -3.53
N ILE A 33 8.28 10.12 -4.75
CA ILE A 33 7.45 9.63 -5.85
C ILE A 33 7.91 8.22 -6.19
N TYR A 34 6.94 7.31 -6.29
CA TYR A 34 7.15 5.94 -6.72
C TYR A 34 6.57 5.84 -8.13
N ASP A 35 7.45 5.76 -9.13
CA ASP A 35 7.03 5.70 -10.52
C ASP A 35 6.49 4.30 -10.84
N VAL A 36 5.20 4.20 -11.11
CA VAL A 36 4.53 2.94 -11.47
C VAL A 36 4.57 2.71 -12.98
N VAL A 37 4.95 3.72 -13.77
CA VAL A 37 4.82 3.75 -15.24
C VAL A 37 6.17 3.53 -15.95
N LYS A 38 7.30 3.92 -15.35
CA LYS A 38 8.64 3.79 -15.95
C LYS A 38 9.24 2.37 -15.97
N GLY A 39 8.52 1.33 -15.55
CA GLY A 39 9.11 -0.02 -15.49
C GLY A 39 8.09 -1.16 -15.33
N SER A 40 8.63 -2.36 -15.10
CA SER A 40 7.84 -3.52 -14.65
C SER A 40 7.30 -3.29 -13.23
N LEU A 41 6.30 -4.08 -12.83
CA LEU A 41 5.82 -4.10 -11.45
C LEU A 41 7.02 -4.26 -10.49
N PRO A 42 7.00 -3.55 -9.34
CA PRO A 42 8.12 -3.61 -8.42
C PRO A 42 8.27 -5.01 -7.85
N GLN A 43 9.51 -5.39 -7.54
CA GLN A 43 9.79 -6.62 -6.83
C GLN A 43 9.08 -6.59 -5.48
N LEU A 44 8.32 -7.65 -5.19
CA LEU A 44 7.64 -7.80 -3.91
C LEU A 44 8.64 -8.25 -2.85
N SER A 45 8.40 -7.82 -1.62
CA SER A 45 9.14 -8.27 -0.44
C SER A 45 8.58 -9.62 0.01
N PHE A 46 9.46 -10.50 0.45
CA PHE A 46 9.11 -11.81 1.01
C PHE A 46 9.69 -11.96 2.42
N HIS A 47 9.09 -12.81 3.24
CA HIS A 47 9.51 -13.01 4.63
C HIS A 47 11.01 -13.28 4.74
N ASP A 48 11.49 -14.34 4.08
CA ASP A 48 12.88 -14.78 4.16
C ASP A 48 13.85 -13.67 3.73
N GLN A 49 13.59 -13.02 2.60
CA GLN A 49 14.40 -11.91 2.10
C GLN A 49 14.46 -10.74 3.10
N THR A 50 13.35 -10.46 3.79
CA THR A 50 13.28 -9.36 4.76
C THR A 50 14.09 -9.67 6.02
N VAL A 51 14.19 -10.95 6.40
CA VAL A 51 15.04 -11.41 7.51
C VAL A 51 16.52 -11.25 7.15
N GLU A 52 16.90 -11.56 5.91
CA GLU A 52 18.25 -11.29 5.40
C GLU A 52 18.54 -9.79 5.37
N ASP A 53 17.62 -8.98 4.83
CA ASP A 53 17.77 -7.52 4.77
C ASP A 53 17.92 -6.89 6.16
N ALA A 54 17.24 -7.43 7.18
CA ALA A 54 17.41 -7.02 8.57
C ALA A 54 18.81 -7.33 9.12
N SER A 55 19.40 -8.46 8.72
CA SER A 55 20.75 -8.86 9.10
C SER A 55 21.77 -7.91 8.47
N VAL A 56 21.63 -7.64 7.17
CA VAL A 56 22.43 -6.67 6.43
C VAL A 56 22.32 -5.26 7.02
N ALA A 57 21.11 -4.83 7.39
CA ALA A 57 20.90 -3.51 8.00
C ALA A 57 21.61 -3.39 9.37
N THR A 58 21.65 -4.48 10.14
CA THR A 58 22.33 -4.54 11.43
C THR A 58 23.83 -4.48 11.26
N GLU A 59 24.39 -5.29 10.35
CA GLU A 59 25.82 -5.30 10.03
C GLU A 59 26.33 -3.94 9.55
N LYS A 60 25.55 -3.27 8.69
CA LYS A 60 25.90 -1.95 8.14
C LYS A 60 25.59 -0.79 9.09
N ASN A 61 24.91 -1.07 10.20
CA ASN A 61 24.34 -0.07 11.10
C ASN A 61 23.56 1.05 10.36
N ASN A 62 22.85 0.67 9.30
CA ASN A 62 22.14 1.59 8.41
C ASN A 62 20.98 0.86 7.71
N PRO A 63 19.81 1.51 7.47
CA PRO A 63 18.70 0.81 6.84
C PRO A 63 19.02 0.27 5.45
N PHE A 64 18.64 -0.98 5.20
CA PHE A 64 18.80 -1.65 3.91
C PHE A 64 17.42 -1.95 3.33
N LYS A 65 17.16 -1.47 2.10
CA LYS A 65 15.85 -1.58 1.42
C LYS A 65 14.63 -1.23 2.29
N GLY A 66 14.81 -0.28 3.21
CA GLY A 66 13.73 0.17 4.11
C GLY A 66 13.64 -0.60 5.41
N VAL A 67 14.32 -1.73 5.57
CA VAL A 67 14.43 -2.46 6.84
C VAL A 67 15.54 -1.83 7.68
N LYS A 68 15.26 -1.50 8.95
CA LYS A 68 16.27 -0.89 9.85
C LYS A 68 16.99 -1.91 10.71
N GLY A 69 16.49 -3.14 10.76
CA GLY A 69 17.01 -4.22 11.59
C GLY A 69 15.91 -5.22 11.94
N PRO A 70 16.20 -6.24 12.75
CA PRO A 70 15.25 -7.30 13.08
C PRO A 70 14.05 -6.78 13.87
N SER A 71 12.90 -7.42 13.68
CA SER A 71 11.70 -7.24 14.51
C SER A 71 11.38 -8.55 15.24
N LEU A 72 10.84 -8.46 16.45
CA LEU A 72 10.41 -9.64 17.21
C LEU A 72 9.36 -10.48 16.45
N LEU A 73 8.53 -9.83 15.63
CA LEU A 73 7.48 -10.50 14.87
C LEU A 73 8.02 -11.38 13.73
N MET A 74 9.28 -11.18 13.31
CA MET A 74 9.92 -12.08 12.35
C MET A 74 10.07 -13.50 12.92
N LYS A 75 10.22 -13.64 14.24
CA LYS A 75 10.38 -14.94 14.91
C LYS A 75 9.09 -15.77 14.99
N LEU A 76 7.96 -15.20 14.57
CA LEU A 76 6.66 -15.87 14.60
C LEU A 76 6.41 -16.71 13.33
N TYR A 77 7.32 -16.70 12.37
CA TYR A 77 7.26 -17.58 11.21
C TYR A 77 7.36 -19.06 11.62
N PRO A 78 6.58 -19.97 11.03
CA PRO A 78 5.69 -19.79 9.88
C PRO A 78 4.25 -19.34 10.22
N HIS A 79 3.91 -19.19 11.51
CA HIS A 79 2.55 -18.86 11.94
C HIS A 79 2.14 -17.42 11.61
N PHE A 80 3.13 -16.54 11.46
CA PHE A 80 2.93 -15.17 11.03
C PHE A 80 3.98 -14.81 9.98
N ASP A 81 3.53 -14.62 8.74
CA ASP A 81 4.37 -14.09 7.68
C ASP A 81 4.56 -12.58 7.88
N PHE A 82 5.82 -12.18 8.02
CA PHE A 82 6.18 -10.81 8.39
C PHE A 82 5.82 -9.75 7.34
N ILE A 83 5.60 -10.11 6.07
CA ILE A 83 5.19 -9.16 5.03
C ILE A 83 3.68 -9.19 4.85
N SER A 84 3.12 -10.36 4.56
CA SER A 84 1.70 -10.54 4.26
C SER A 84 0.79 -10.55 5.49
N GLY A 85 1.34 -10.77 6.69
CA GLY A 85 0.61 -10.72 7.95
C GLY A 85 0.25 -9.30 8.41
N PHE A 86 0.83 -8.27 7.81
CA PHE A 86 0.43 -6.89 8.05
C PHE A 86 -0.54 -6.36 7.01
N VAL A 87 -1.43 -5.48 7.47
CA VAL A 87 -2.28 -4.68 6.59
C VAL A 87 -1.56 -3.41 6.16
N ALA A 88 -1.90 -2.92 4.96
CA ALA A 88 -1.46 -1.59 4.52
C ALA A 88 -1.88 -0.52 5.54
N ASP A 89 -1.03 0.50 5.72
CA ASP A 89 -1.18 1.55 6.74
C ASP A 89 -2.61 2.11 6.78
N PHE A 90 -3.34 1.77 7.83
CA PHE A 90 -4.76 2.10 7.93
C PHE A 90 -5.00 3.61 8.01
N MET A 91 -4.11 4.34 8.70
CA MET A 91 -4.22 5.79 8.87
C MET A 91 -4.17 6.50 7.52
N HIS A 92 -3.13 6.26 6.72
CA HIS A 92 -2.96 6.94 5.43
C HIS A 92 -3.85 6.35 4.34
N ALA A 93 -3.98 5.01 4.28
CA ALA A 93 -4.76 4.37 3.23
C ALA A 93 -6.27 4.61 3.41
N VAL A 94 -6.78 4.55 4.64
CA VAL A 94 -8.23 4.67 4.94
C VAL A 94 -8.58 6.04 5.47
N LEU A 95 -8.01 6.44 6.60
CA LEU A 95 -8.51 7.62 7.32
C LEU A 95 -8.20 8.91 6.58
N LEU A 96 -7.01 9.03 5.99
CA LEU A 96 -6.67 10.16 5.10
C LEU A 96 -7.28 10.04 3.70
N GLY A 97 -7.95 8.93 3.40
CA GLY A 97 -8.73 8.76 2.18
C GLY A 97 -7.91 8.53 0.91
N VAL A 98 -6.65 8.09 0.99
CA VAL A 98 -5.85 7.78 -0.21
C VAL A 98 -6.51 6.68 -1.05
N ARG A 99 -7.03 5.62 -0.42
CA ARG A 99 -7.80 4.57 -1.14
C ARG A 99 -9.04 5.15 -1.82
N ARG A 100 -9.74 6.07 -1.16
CA ARG A 100 -10.90 6.76 -1.73
C ARG A 100 -10.49 7.53 -2.99
N GLN A 101 -9.46 8.37 -2.91
CA GLN A 101 -8.95 9.15 -4.04
C GLN A 101 -8.59 8.29 -5.25
N ILE A 102 -7.85 7.19 -5.05
CA ILE A 102 -7.46 6.27 -6.13
C ILE A 102 -8.68 5.64 -6.80
N VAL A 103 -9.64 5.13 -6.01
CA VAL A 103 -10.86 4.51 -6.54
C VAL A 103 -11.67 5.51 -7.36
N ASN A 104 -11.75 6.77 -6.95
CA ASN A 104 -12.46 7.81 -7.70
C ASN A 104 -11.80 8.08 -9.04
N ILE A 105 -10.48 8.23 -9.05
CA ILE A 105 -9.71 8.45 -10.27
C ILE A 105 -10.00 7.33 -11.28
N TRP A 106 -10.07 6.09 -10.80
CA TRP A 106 -10.42 4.93 -11.64
C TRP A 106 -11.86 4.92 -12.14
N ILE A 107 -12.84 5.41 -11.37
CA ILE A 107 -14.26 5.28 -11.71
C ILE A 107 -14.82 6.51 -12.44
N GLU A 108 -14.41 7.71 -12.04
CA GLU A 108 -15.02 8.98 -12.50
C GLU A 108 -14.32 9.58 -13.70
N THR A 109 -13.00 9.36 -13.84
CA THR A 109 -12.26 10.03 -14.89
C THR A 109 -12.47 9.30 -16.21
N SER A 110 -13.34 9.78 -17.10
CA SER A 110 -13.28 9.32 -18.47
C SER A 110 -12.05 9.95 -19.14
N LYS A 111 -11.18 9.15 -19.78
CA LYS A 111 -10.04 9.54 -20.66
C LYS A 111 -8.62 9.29 -20.13
N LEU A 112 -8.42 8.76 -18.92
CA LEU A 112 -7.08 8.36 -18.47
C LEU A 112 -6.86 6.85 -18.69
N THR A 113 -5.62 6.44 -18.95
CA THR A 113 -5.26 5.04 -19.26
C THR A 113 -5.64 4.04 -18.18
N TYR A 114 -5.69 4.48 -16.93
CA TYR A 114 -6.07 3.68 -15.75
C TYR A 114 -7.56 3.76 -15.39
N SER A 115 -8.36 4.43 -16.20
CA SER A 115 -9.79 4.60 -15.95
C SER A 115 -10.56 3.35 -16.33
N GLN A 116 -11.51 2.97 -15.50
CA GLN A 116 -12.38 1.83 -15.74
C GLN A 116 -13.48 2.22 -16.73
N ASN A 117 -13.75 1.33 -17.68
CA ASN A 117 -14.87 1.51 -18.59
C ASN A 117 -16.22 1.34 -17.86
N GLY A 118 -17.29 1.92 -18.42
CA GLY A 118 -18.62 1.89 -17.80
C GLY A 118 -19.15 0.48 -17.51
N LYS A 119 -18.78 -0.53 -18.32
CA LYS A 119 -19.16 -1.94 -18.08
C LYS A 119 -18.50 -2.48 -16.80
N SER A 120 -17.23 -2.17 -16.58
CA SER A 120 -16.47 -2.60 -15.40
C SER A 120 -16.98 -1.91 -14.13
N VAL A 121 -17.31 -0.62 -14.23
CA VAL A 121 -17.94 0.13 -13.12
C VAL A 121 -19.34 -0.43 -12.79
N LYS A 122 -20.14 -0.82 -13.79
CA LYS A 122 -21.44 -1.47 -13.56
C LYS A 122 -21.25 -2.81 -12.83
N LYS A 123 -20.32 -3.66 -13.30
CA LYS A 123 -20.00 -4.94 -12.66
C LYS A 123 -19.48 -4.76 -11.22
N LEU A 124 -18.71 -3.70 -10.96
CA LEU A 124 -18.27 -3.36 -9.61
C LEU A 124 -19.45 -3.05 -8.69
N ASN A 125 -20.41 -2.23 -9.15
CA ASN A 125 -21.62 -1.93 -8.39
C ASN A 125 -22.44 -3.18 -8.08
N GLU A 126 -22.66 -4.04 -9.09
CA GLU A 126 -23.36 -5.31 -8.90
C GLU A 126 -22.70 -6.15 -7.78
N ARG A 127 -21.36 -6.25 -7.79
CA ARG A 127 -20.62 -6.94 -6.72
C ARG A 127 -20.75 -6.29 -5.35
N ILE A 128 -20.75 -4.96 -5.27
CA ILE A 128 -20.96 -4.22 -4.02
C ILE A 128 -22.34 -4.53 -3.44
N HIS A 129 -23.37 -4.59 -4.28
CA HIS A 129 -24.73 -4.92 -3.84
C HIS A 129 -24.90 -6.37 -3.37
N HIS A 130 -24.10 -7.31 -3.90
CA HIS A 130 -24.13 -8.72 -3.51
C HIS A 130 -23.21 -9.08 -2.33
N LEU A 131 -22.37 -8.15 -1.87
CA LEU A 131 -21.49 -8.38 -0.72
C LEU A 131 -22.29 -8.50 0.57
N LYS A 132 -22.19 -9.66 1.22
CA LYS A 132 -22.73 -9.88 2.57
C LYS A 132 -21.69 -9.40 3.59
N VAL A 133 -22.04 -8.36 4.34
CA VAL A 133 -21.21 -7.88 5.45
C VAL A 133 -21.69 -8.51 6.76
N PRO A 134 -20.79 -8.83 7.71
CA PRO A 134 -21.17 -9.26 9.06
C PRO A 134 -22.05 -8.20 9.73
N SER A 135 -22.98 -8.63 10.58
CA SER A 135 -23.96 -7.77 11.26
C SER A 135 -23.33 -6.69 12.14
N GLU A 136 -22.12 -6.94 12.61
CA GLU A 136 -21.27 -6.09 13.45
C GLU A 136 -20.75 -4.87 12.67
N THR A 137 -20.82 -4.90 11.34
CA THR A 137 -20.39 -3.80 10.49
C THR A 137 -21.49 -2.75 10.39
N VAL A 138 -21.43 -1.73 11.26
CA VAL A 138 -22.46 -0.67 11.35
C VAL A 138 -22.56 0.16 10.06
N ARG A 139 -21.47 0.26 9.28
CA ARG A 139 -21.42 1.01 8.03
C ARG A 139 -21.68 0.09 6.84
N ARG A 140 -22.86 0.23 6.22
CA ARG A 140 -23.18 -0.45 4.95
C ARG A 140 -22.34 0.11 3.80
N LEU A 141 -21.99 -0.76 2.86
CA LEU A 141 -21.36 -0.37 1.60
C LEU A 141 -22.35 0.48 0.78
N ARG A 142 -21.83 1.47 0.06
CA ARG A 142 -22.62 2.39 -0.78
C ARG A 142 -22.33 2.12 -2.25
N SER A 143 -23.28 2.43 -3.14
CA SER A 143 -23.02 2.38 -4.58
C SER A 143 -21.90 3.37 -4.96
N THR A 144 -21.19 3.11 -6.05
CA THR A 144 -20.15 4.03 -6.55
C THR A 144 -20.71 5.42 -6.87
N LYS A 145 -22.02 5.54 -7.17
CA LYS A 145 -22.69 6.83 -7.41
C LYS A 145 -22.96 7.63 -6.13
N ASP A 146 -23.12 6.94 -5.00
CA ASP A 146 -23.39 7.54 -3.69
C ASP A 146 -22.10 7.92 -2.96
N VAL A 147 -20.95 7.63 -3.57
CA VAL A 147 -19.69 8.22 -3.16
C VAL A 147 -19.68 9.65 -3.70
N THR A 148 -20.56 10.50 -3.17
CA THR A 148 -20.57 11.92 -3.48
C THR A 148 -19.33 12.58 -2.86
N PHE A 149 -18.68 13.45 -3.62
CA PHE A 149 -17.52 14.23 -3.19
C PHE A 149 -17.96 15.61 -2.71
#